data_AF-A0A2V9SH68-F1
#
_entry.id   AF-A0A2V9SH68-F1
#
_cell.length_a   1.000
_cell.length_b   1.000
_cell.length_c   1.000
_cell.angle_alpha   90.00
_cell.angle_beta   90.00
_cell.angle_gamma   90.00
#
_symmetry.space_group_name_H-M   'P 1'
#
loop_
_entity.id
_entity.type
_entity.pdbx_description
1 polymer ?
#
loop_
_entity_poly.entity_id
_entity_poly.type
_entity_poly.pdbx_seq_one_letter_code
_entity_poly.pdbx_strand_id
1 'polypeptide(L)'
;MRTWLTSLLVFSLCVAFAQAAELRPPAQVTAGTPFPIASNGTGEGTFYLIGPAQISKRKVNLGGEISVQGDEVEQAGMYSANFPA
;
A
#
# COMPACT_ATOMS: atom_id res chain seq x y z
N MET A 1 29.73 -1.16 -32.60
CA MET A 1 28.61 -0.18 -32.55
C MET A 1 27.22 -0.83 -32.39
N ARG A 2 26.94 -2.01 -32.97
CA ARG A 2 25.60 -2.65 -32.93
C ARG A 2 25.17 -3.24 -31.57
N THR A 3 26.11 -3.64 -30.71
CA THR A 3 25.83 -4.23 -29.39
C THR A 3 25.47 -3.20 -28.31
N TRP A 4 25.75 -1.92 -28.54
CA TRP A 4 25.42 -0.84 -27.61
C TRP A 4 23.93 -0.46 -27.69
N LEU A 5 23.35 -0.47 -28.90
CA LEU A 5 21.91 -0.23 -29.07
C LEU A 5 21.06 -1.34 -28.43
N THR A 6 21.48 -2.59 -28.53
CA THR A 6 20.73 -3.70 -27.92
C THR A 6 20.76 -3.66 -26.40
N SER A 7 21.88 -3.24 -25.80
CA SER A 7 21.99 -3.10 -24.35
C SER A 7 21.12 -1.96 -23.80
N LEU A 8 21.04 -0.84 -24.54
CA LEU A 8 20.17 0.29 -24.17
C LEU A 8 18.67 -0.09 -24.19
N LEU A 9 18.28 -0.93 -25.16
CA LEU A 9 16.89 -1.36 -25.34
C LEU A 9 16.44 -2.36 -24.26
N VAL A 10 17.34 -3.24 -23.78
CA VAL A 10 17.07 -4.16 -22.66
C VAL A 10 16.96 -3.42 -21.32
N PHE A 11 17.78 -2.37 -21.10
CA PHE A 11 17.72 -1.59 -19.87
C PHE A 11 16.42 -0.79 -19.73
N SER A 12 15.89 -0.28 -20.85
CA SER A 12 14.66 0.51 -20.85
C SER A 12 13.40 -0.30 -20.53
N LEU A 13 13.41 -1.62 -20.74
CA LEU A 13 12.26 -2.48 -20.47
C LEU A 13 12.08 -2.81 -18.96
N CYS A 14 13.14 -2.64 -18.16
CA CYS A 14 13.12 -3.00 -16.73
C CYS A 14 12.45 -1.92 -15.84
N VAL A 15 12.27 -0.69 -16.36
CA VAL A 15 11.74 0.45 -15.60
C VAL A 15 10.21 0.39 -15.40
N ALA A 16 9.51 -0.55 -16.04
CA ALA A 16 8.04 -0.59 -16.03
C ALA A 16 7.39 -1.19 -14.77
N PHE A 17 8.17 -1.78 -13.85
CA PHE A 17 7.62 -2.51 -12.69
C PHE A 17 7.58 -1.73 -11.37
N ALA A 18 7.72 -0.40 -11.40
CA ALA A 18 7.38 0.44 -10.26
C ALA A 18 5.87 0.79 -10.31
N GLN A 19 5.02 -0.22 -10.16
CA GLN A 19 3.57 0.01 -10.00
C GLN A 19 3.34 0.43 -8.55
N ALA A 20 2.93 1.68 -8.33
CA ALA A 20 2.53 2.13 -6.99
C ALA A 20 1.38 1.25 -6.49
N ALA A 21 1.52 0.66 -5.31
CA ALA A 21 0.48 -0.16 -4.73
C ALA A 21 -0.74 0.72 -4.41
N GLU A 22 -1.87 0.44 -5.05
CA GLU A 22 -3.12 1.14 -4.78
C GLU A 22 -3.84 0.51 -3.59
N LEU A 23 -4.42 1.35 -2.74
CA LEU A 23 -5.32 0.96 -1.65
C LEU A 23 -6.76 1.25 -2.05
N ARG A 24 -7.68 0.33 -1.74
CA ARG A 24 -9.13 0.50 -1.95
C ARG A 24 -9.86 0.36 -0.61
N PRO A 25 -9.78 1.39 0.26
CA PRO A 25 -10.46 1.36 1.55
C PRO A 25 -11.97 1.54 1.41
N PRO A 26 -12.77 1.02 2.35
CA PRO A 26 -14.18 1.38 2.48
C PRO A 26 -14.36 2.88 2.69
N ALA A 27 -15.48 3.44 2.19
CA ALA A 27 -15.77 4.87 2.34
C ALA A 27 -16.04 5.28 3.80
N GLN A 28 -16.59 4.34 4.59
CA GLN A 28 -16.88 4.52 6.01
C GLN A 28 -16.61 3.21 6.75
N VAL A 29 -16.17 3.35 7.99
CA VAL A 29 -15.89 2.24 8.90
C VAL A 29 -16.42 2.58 10.29
N THR A 30 -16.66 1.56 11.12
CA THR A 30 -17.10 1.74 12.50
C THR A 30 -15.90 1.73 13.43
N ALA A 31 -15.79 2.75 14.29
CA ALA A 31 -14.72 2.83 15.26
C ALA A 31 -14.67 1.57 16.16
N GLY A 32 -13.47 1.08 16.45
CA GLY A 32 -13.26 -0.14 17.23
C GLY A 32 -13.59 -1.44 16.50
N THR A 33 -14.07 -1.40 15.25
CA THR A 33 -14.44 -2.59 14.47
C THR A 33 -13.38 -2.89 13.41
N PRO A 34 -12.87 -4.12 13.33
CA PRO A 34 -11.89 -4.48 12.30
C PRO A 34 -12.52 -4.53 10.90
N PHE A 35 -11.72 -4.23 9.87
CA PHE A 35 -12.15 -4.27 8.47
C PHE A 35 -10.97 -4.53 7.51
N PRO A 36 -11.22 -5.13 6.34
CA PRO A 36 -10.20 -5.32 5.32
C PRO A 36 -10.04 -4.09 4.41
N ILE A 37 -8.82 -3.87 3.93
CA ILE A 37 -8.51 -2.96 2.82
C ILE A 37 -7.89 -3.77 1.69
N ALA A 38 -8.49 -3.75 0.51
CA ALA A 38 -7.90 -4.41 -0.66
C ALA A 38 -6.69 -3.60 -1.16
N SER A 39 -5.59 -4.30 -1.45
CA SER A 39 -4.38 -3.75 -2.02
C SER A 39 -4.04 -4.41 -3.36
N ASN A 40 -3.49 -3.63 -4.29
CA ASN A 40 -2.92 -4.14 -5.53
C ASN A 40 -1.39 -4.19 -5.44
N GLY A 41 -0.77 -4.75 -6.48
CA GLY A 41 0.69 -4.89 -6.57
C GLY A 41 1.17 -6.26 -6.12
N THR A 42 2.48 -6.42 -6.02
CA THR A 42 3.12 -7.69 -5.65
C THR A 42 4.30 -7.42 -4.74
N GLY A 43 4.59 -8.34 -3.81
CA GLY A 43 5.71 -8.23 -2.88
C GLY A 43 5.31 -7.67 -1.51
N GLU A 44 6.26 -7.11 -0.78
CA GLU A 44 6.02 -6.48 0.51
C GLU A 44 5.93 -4.96 0.39
N GLY A 45 5.02 -4.35 1.15
CA GLY A 45 4.90 -2.91 1.32
C GLY A 45 4.92 -2.51 2.79
N THR A 46 5.30 -1.27 3.08
CA THR A 46 5.13 -0.71 4.43
C THR A 46 3.81 0.05 4.47
N PHE A 47 2.80 -0.51 5.13
CA PHE A 47 1.51 0.11 5.31
C PHE A 47 1.55 1.08 6.49
N TYR A 48 1.04 2.30 6.25
CA TYR A 48 0.79 3.29 7.29
C TYR A 48 -0.70 3.56 7.39
N LEU A 49 -1.20 3.56 8.63
CA LEU A 49 -2.53 4.05 8.97
C LEU A 49 -2.36 5.19 9.97
N ILE A 50 -2.74 6.39 9.55
CA ILE A 50 -2.62 7.62 10.33
C ILE A 50 -4.02 8.03 10.76
N GLY A 51 -4.26 8.05 12.07
CA GLY A 51 -5.52 8.44 12.66
C GLY A 51 -5.41 9.64 13.60
N PRO A 52 -6.52 10.04 14.24
CA PRO A 52 -6.57 11.20 15.12
C PRO A 52 -5.76 11.05 16.41
N ALA A 53 -5.64 9.84 16.96
CA ALA A 53 -4.89 9.57 18.21
C ALA A 53 -3.62 8.75 18.03
N GLN A 54 -3.48 8.03 16.92
CA GLN A 54 -2.38 7.08 16.76
C GLN A 54 -1.99 6.88 15.30
N ILE A 55 -0.77 6.38 15.12
CA ILE A 55 -0.22 5.97 13.84
C ILE A 55 0.21 4.52 13.96
N SER A 56 -0.29 3.68 13.07
CA SER A 56 0.15 2.30 12.91
C SER A 56 1.03 2.18 11.67
N LYS A 57 2.17 1.48 11.82
CA LYS A 57 3.13 1.24 10.75
C LYS A 57 3.55 -0.23 10.80
N ARG A 58 3.35 -0.96 9.71
CA ARG A 58 3.80 -2.36 9.61
C ARG A 58 4.09 -2.79 8.18
N LYS A 59 4.84 -3.87 8.05
CA LYS A 59 4.96 -4.58 6.78
C LYS A 59 3.68 -5.36 6.48
N VAL A 60 3.29 -5.39 5.21
CA VAL A 60 2.16 -6.15 4.70
C VAL A 60 2.51 -6.75 3.34
N ASN A 61 1.86 -7.85 2.98
CA ASN A 61 1.93 -8.39 1.63
C ASN A 61 0.96 -7.64 0.72
N LEU A 62 1.46 -7.20 -0.43
CA LEU A 62 0.69 -6.51 -1.46
C LEU A 62 -0.04 -7.50 -2.37
N GLY A 63 -1.13 -7.04 -2.99
CA GLY A 63 -1.92 -7.85 -3.91
C GLY A 63 -3.01 -8.69 -3.22
N GLY A 64 -3.22 -8.47 -1.93
CA GLY A 64 -4.26 -9.12 -1.13
C GLY A 64 -4.98 -8.14 -0.21
N GLU A 65 -5.69 -8.67 0.78
CA GLU A 65 -6.38 -7.89 1.80
C GLU A 65 -5.46 -7.60 2.99
N ILE A 66 -5.48 -6.33 3.42
CA ILE A 66 -4.81 -5.87 4.62
C ILE A 66 -5.86 -5.73 5.71
N SER A 67 -5.78 -6.55 6.75
CA SER A 67 -6.66 -6.41 7.92
C SER A 67 -6.24 -5.19 8.74
N VAL A 68 -7.19 -4.27 8.94
CA VAL A 68 -7.08 -3.19 9.93
C VAL A 68 -7.81 -3.66 11.18
N GLN A 69 -7.11 -3.65 12.31
CA GLN A 69 -7.65 -4.10 13.58
C GLN A 69 -8.45 -2.98 14.26
N GLY A 70 -9.42 -3.36 15.09
CA GLY A 70 -10.31 -2.40 15.74
C GLY A 70 -9.61 -1.42 16.67
N ASP A 71 -8.54 -1.86 17.35
CA ASP A 71 -7.69 -1.04 18.21
C ASP A 71 -6.94 0.04 17.42
N GLU A 72 -6.64 -0.17 16.14
CA GLU A 72 -6.01 0.83 15.27
C GLU A 72 -6.98 1.96 14.88
N VAL A 73 -8.28 1.68 14.92
CA VAL A 73 -9.37 2.60 14.57
C VAL A 73 -10.33 2.84 15.74
N GLU A 74 -9.82 2.79 16.98
CA GLU A 74 -10.66 2.87 18.19
C GLU A 74 -11.42 4.21 18.30
N GLN A 75 -10.82 5.30 17.82
CA GLN A 75 -11.42 6.62 17.88
C GLN A 75 -12.15 7.00 16.60
N ALA A 76 -13.32 7.63 16.73
CA ALA A 76 -14.02 8.19 15.59
C ALA A 76 -13.24 9.39 15.01
N GLY A 77 -13.12 9.44 13.68
CA GLY A 77 -12.44 10.54 13.01
C GLY A 77 -12.03 10.20 11.58
N MET A 78 -11.15 11.04 11.03
CA MET A 78 -10.57 10.85 9.71
C MET A 78 -9.28 10.05 9.80
N TYR A 79 -9.17 9.05 8.93
CA TYR A 79 -7.98 8.21 8.81
C TYR A 79 -7.40 8.31 7.40
N SER A 80 -6.08 8.26 7.30
CA SER A 80 -5.35 8.20 6.03
C SER A 80 -4.53 6.92 5.98
N ALA A 81 -4.69 6.16 4.90
CA ALA A 81 -3.97 4.92 4.66
C ALA A 81 -3.09 5.08 3.42
N ASN A 82 -1.80 4.78 3.54
CA ASN A 82 -0.86 4.92 2.43
C ASN A 82 0.28 3.90 2.46
N PHE A 83 0.90 3.76 1.29
CA PHE A 83 2.23 3.20 1.14
C PHE A 83 3.20 4.35 0.86
N PRO A 84 4.42 4.32 1.41
CA PRO A 84 5.46 5.27 1.04
C PRO A 84 5.85 5.06 -0.43
N ALA A 85 6.14 6.18 -1.11
CA ALA A 85 6.69 6.18 -2.47
C ALA A 85 8.16 5.72 -2.49
#